data_AF-A0A9W5ESI6-F1
#
_entry.id   AF-A0A9W5ESI6-F1
#
_cell.length_a   1.000
_cell.length_b   1.000
_cell.length_c   1.000
_cell.angle_alpha   90.00
_cell.angle_beta   90.00
_cell.angle_gamma   90.00
#
_symmetry.space_group_name_H-M   'P 1'
#
loop_
_entity.id
_entity.type
_entity.pdbx_description
1 polymer ?
#
loop_
_entity_poly.entity_id
_entity_poly.type
_entity_poly.pdbx_seq_one_letter_code
_entity_poly.pdbx_strand_id
1 'polypeptide(L)'
;MIKISLFPYFVIELVCVVLYISKYGILNFFGEVFLSGIFGFFLVLSYGFSNFYSKFENLNLKNVFGSMGLVVGGFLLMVPGILSDIFAVFIISVSLILKLISYLQTPTHKECYTKEDYKDDVIDVEIIDETKRG
;
A
#
# COMPACT_ATOMS: atom_id res chain seq x y z
N MET A 1 -1.79 32.24 -9.66
CA MET A 1 -1.84 30.87 -10.23
C MET A 1 -0.45 30.50 -10.68
N ILE A 2 0.28 29.70 -9.91
CA ILE A 2 1.62 29.23 -10.30
C ILE A 2 1.41 28.11 -11.33
N LYS A 3 1.72 28.37 -12.60
CA LYS A 3 1.75 27.34 -13.64
C LYS A 3 3.04 26.55 -13.49
N ILE A 4 3.00 25.46 -12.72
CA ILE A 4 4.08 24.48 -12.72
C ILE A 4 4.09 23.82 -14.10
N SER A 5 5.11 24.14 -14.88
CA SER A 5 5.33 23.50 -16.18
C SER A 5 5.97 22.14 -15.93
N LEU A 6 5.39 21.08 -16.49
CA LEU A 6 6.00 19.73 -16.50
C LEU A 6 7.15 19.63 -17.51
N PHE A 7 7.40 20.69 -18.30
CA PHE A 7 8.45 20.72 -19.31
C PHE A 7 9.85 20.38 -18.78
N PRO A 8 10.31 20.88 -17.61
CA PRO A 8 11.64 20.54 -17.09
C PRO A 8 11.78 19.05 -16.79
N TYR A 9 10.71 18.40 -16.32
CA TYR A 9 10.70 16.96 -16.07
C TYR A 9 10.95 16.18 -17.37
N PHE A 10 10.23 16.50 -18.44
CA PHE A 10 10.41 15.84 -19.74
C PHE A 10 11.81 16.04 -20.32
N VAL A 11 12.40 17.22 -20.15
CA VAL A 11 13.77 17.50 -20.61
C VAL A 11 14.77 16.62 -19.85
N ILE A 12 14.66 16.54 -18.53
CA ILE A 12 15.55 15.72 -17.70
C ILE A 12 15.38 14.23 -18.01
N GLU A 13 14.13 13.77 -18.13
CA GLU A 13 13.79 12.39 -18.49
C GLU A 13 14.42 12.01 -19.84
N LEU A 14 14.27 12.86 -20.86
CA LEU A 14 14.84 12.61 -22.18
C LEU A 14 16.37 12.51 -22.14
N VAL A 15 17.04 13.35 -21.34
CA VAL A 15 18.49 13.25 -21.11
C VAL A 15 18.83 11.91 -20.44
N CYS A 16 18.11 11.50 -19.41
CA CYS A 16 18.32 10.21 -18.75
C CYS A 16 18.15 9.02 -19.69
N VAL A 17 17.09 9.03 -20.51
CA VAL A 17 16.80 7.99 -21.51
C VAL A 17 17.92 7.91 -22.56
N VAL A 18 18.36 9.05 -23.09
CA VAL A 18 19.48 9.07 -24.06
C VAL A 18 20.76 8.52 -23.44
N LEU A 19 21.11 8.92 -22.21
CA LEU A 19 22.28 8.42 -21.51
C LEU A 19 22.19 6.91 -21.25
N TYR A 20 21.02 6.41 -20.87
CA TYR A 20 20.80 4.99 -20.63
C TYR A 20 20.91 4.17 -21.92
N ILE A 21 20.22 4.59 -22.99
CA ILE A 21 20.28 3.93 -24.30
C ILE A 21 21.72 3.94 -24.83
N SER A 22 22.46 5.04 -24.66
CA SER A 22 23.85 5.13 -25.08
C SER A 22 24.77 4.14 -24.35
N LYS A 23 24.43 3.75 -23.11
CA LYS A 23 25.27 2.89 -22.27
C LYS A 23 24.85 1.41 -22.34
N TYR A 24 23.56 1.14 -22.37
CA TYR A 24 22.99 -0.21 -22.26
C TYR A 24 22.31 -0.69 -23.54
N GLY A 25 22.12 0.18 -24.53
CA GLY A 25 21.44 -0.12 -25.78
C GLY A 25 19.91 -0.02 -25.70
N ILE A 26 19.29 0.13 -26.87
CA ILE A 26 17.84 0.37 -26.96
C ILE A 26 17.00 -0.86 -26.60
N LEU A 27 17.49 -2.06 -26.89
CA LEU A 27 16.83 -3.32 -26.52
C LEU A 27 16.71 -3.47 -25.00
N ASN A 28 17.74 -3.07 -24.26
CA ASN A 28 17.72 -3.13 -22.80
C ASN A 28 16.73 -2.11 -22.21
N PHE A 29 16.62 -0.93 -22.83
CA PHE A 29 15.62 0.06 -22.45
C PHE A 29 14.19 -0.44 -22.66
N PHE A 30 13.90 -1.08 -23.81
CA PHE A 30 12.60 -1.73 -23.99
C PHE A 30 12.34 -2.79 -22.92
N GLY A 31 13.32 -3.64 -22.63
CA GLY A 31 13.21 -4.64 -21.57
C GLY A 31 12.91 -4.03 -20.21
N GLU A 32 13.57 -2.92 -19.86
CA GLU A 32 13.32 -2.18 -18.63
C GLU A 32 11.89 -1.64 -18.56
N VAL A 33 11.42 -0.92 -19.58
CA VAL A 33 10.05 -0.38 -19.64
C VAL A 33 8.99 -1.48 -19.51
N PHE A 34 9.19 -2.62 -20.18
CA PHE A 34 8.25 -3.74 -20.09
C PHE A 34 8.26 -4.38 -18.70
N LEU A 35 9.44 -4.60 -18.12
CA LEU A 35 9.57 -5.18 -16.80
C LEU A 35 8.99 -4.25 -15.74
N SER A 36 9.32 -2.96 -15.76
CA SER A 36 8.80 -1.98 -14.81
C SER A 36 7.28 -1.88 -14.91
N GLY A 37 6.72 -1.84 -16.13
CA GLY A 37 5.28 -1.88 -16.34
C GLY A 37 4.59 -3.12 -15.77
N ILE A 38 5.17 -4.31 -15.97
CA ILE A 38 4.63 -5.57 -15.42
C ILE A 38 4.70 -5.57 -13.89
N PHE A 39 5.83 -5.15 -13.31
CA PHE A 39 5.99 -5.05 -11.87
C PHE A 39 5.01 -4.04 -11.25
N GLY A 40 4.86 -2.87 -11.88
CA GLY A 40 3.91 -1.84 -11.47
C GLY A 40 2.48 -2.37 -11.48
N PHE A 41 2.08 -3.04 -12.57
CA PHE A 41 0.77 -3.66 -12.68
C PHE A 41 0.51 -4.69 -11.59
N PHE A 42 1.45 -5.61 -11.37
CA PHE A 42 1.33 -6.65 -10.36
C PHE A 42 1.23 -6.07 -8.94
N LEU A 43 1.96 -5.00 -8.68
CA LEU A 43 1.99 -4.32 -7.39
C LEU A 43 0.66 -3.58 -7.12
N VAL A 44 0.10 -2.92 -8.13
CA VAL A 44 -1.24 -2.31 -8.06
C VAL A 44 -2.33 -3.36 -7.86
N LEU A 45 -2.27 -4.52 -8.53
CA LEU A 45 -3.24 -5.60 -8.30
C LEU A 45 -3.14 -6.20 -6.90
N SER A 46 -1.92 -6.45 -6.42
CA SER A 46 -1.68 -7.09 -5.13
C SER A 46 -2.08 -6.20 -3.94
N TYR A 47 -1.84 -4.90 -4.06
CA TYR A 47 -2.06 -3.93 -2.98
C TYR A 47 -3.19 -2.94 -3.24
N GLY A 48 -3.92 -3.13 -4.33
CA GLY A 48 -4.97 -2.25 -4.82
C GLY A 48 -6.16 -2.08 -3.89
N PHE A 49 -7.15 -1.34 -4.39
CA PHE A 49 -8.28 -0.74 -3.66
C PHE A 49 -8.98 -1.63 -2.62
N SER A 50 -9.03 -2.95 -2.82
CA SER A 50 -9.63 -3.90 -1.87
C SER A 50 -8.89 -3.93 -0.52
N ASN A 51 -7.56 -3.85 -0.51
CA ASN A 51 -6.73 -3.78 0.69
C ASN A 51 -6.71 -2.38 1.33
N PHE A 52 -7.08 -1.35 0.58
CA PHE A 52 -7.20 0.02 1.08
C PHE A 52 -8.52 0.20 1.83
N TYR A 53 -9.64 -0.28 1.28
CA TYR A 53 -10.97 -0.09 1.85
C TYR A 53 -11.10 -0.75 3.24
N SER A 54 -10.60 -1.97 3.40
CA SER A 54 -10.64 -2.71 4.69
C SER A 54 -9.75 -2.12 5.78
N LYS A 55 -8.69 -1.37 5.41
CA LYS A 55 -7.77 -0.72 6.36
C LYS A 55 -8.19 0.68 6.75
N PHE A 56 -9.07 1.31 5.96
CA PHE A 56 -9.63 2.62 6.28
C PHE A 56 -10.49 2.58 7.54
N GLU A 57 -11.18 1.45 7.76
CA GLU A 57 -12.01 1.20 8.94
C GLU A 57 -11.21 1.22 10.26
N ASN A 58 -9.92 0.88 10.21
CA ASN A 58 -9.04 0.81 11.39
C ASN A 58 -8.12 2.03 11.59
N LEU A 59 -8.29 3.12 10.82
CA LEU A 59 -7.63 4.45 10.95
C LEU A 59 -6.13 4.47 11.33
N ASN A 60 -5.37 3.41 11.06
CA ASN A 60 -3.93 3.42 11.31
C ASN A 60 -3.23 4.08 10.13
N LEU A 61 -2.98 5.39 10.26
CA LEU A 61 -2.39 6.24 9.21
C LEU A 61 -1.14 5.61 8.58
N LYS A 62 -0.27 4.94 9.37
CA LYS A 62 0.94 4.29 8.85
C LYS A 62 0.62 3.16 7.85
N ASN A 63 -0.42 2.39 8.13
CA ASN A 63 -0.87 1.30 7.26
C ASN A 63 -1.53 1.83 5.99
N VAL A 64 -2.27 2.94 6.07
CA VAL A 64 -2.91 3.59 4.92
C VAL A 64 -1.87 4.23 4.01
N PHE A 65 -0.88 4.95 4.56
CA PHE A 65 0.22 5.51 3.77
C PHE A 65 1.09 4.42 3.13
N GLY A 66 1.33 3.31 3.84
CA GLY A 66 2.05 2.16 3.29
C GLY A 66 1.31 1.47 2.14
N SER A 67 -0.02 1.28 2.22
CA SER A 67 -0.79 0.69 1.12
C SER A 67 -0.98 1.66 -0.04
N MET A 68 -1.28 2.93 0.24
CA MET A 68 -1.47 3.95 -0.77
C MET A 68 -0.17 4.29 -1.50
N GLY A 69 0.96 4.35 -0.80
CA GLY A 69 2.27 4.57 -1.41
C GLY A 69 2.71 3.39 -2.30
N LEU A 70 2.34 2.15 -1.96
CA LEU A 70 2.52 1.02 -2.86
C LEU A 70 1.71 1.20 -4.14
N VAL A 71 0.42 1.53 -4.05
CA VAL A 71 -0.42 1.76 -5.24
C VAL A 71 0.11 2.90 -6.10
N VAL A 72 0.44 4.05 -5.49
CA VAL A 72 0.99 5.21 -6.20
C VAL A 72 2.33 4.89 -6.85
N GLY A 73 3.23 4.21 -6.15
CA GLY A 73 4.51 3.77 -6.69
C GLY A 73 4.34 2.73 -7.81
N GLY A 74 3.36 1.84 -7.70
CA GLY A 74 3.01 0.89 -8.75
C GLY A 74 2.51 1.58 -10.01
N PHE A 75 1.66 2.60 -9.89
CA PHE A 75 1.27 3.43 -11.03
C PHE A 75 2.45 4.18 -11.66
N LEU A 76 3.39 4.65 -10.83
CA LEU A 76 4.56 5.38 -11.30
C LEU A 76 5.53 4.48 -12.08
N LEU A 77 5.67 3.20 -11.69
CA LEU A 77 6.39 2.15 -12.45
C LEU A 77 5.72 1.80 -13.79
N MET A 78 4.41 2.03 -13.92
CA MET A 78 3.70 1.79 -15.18
C MET A 78 3.92 2.92 -16.20
N VAL A 79 4.35 4.09 -15.74
CA VAL A 79 4.71 5.20 -16.62
C VAL A 79 6.09 4.92 -17.18
N PRO A 80 6.25 4.82 -18.51
CA PRO A 80 7.55 4.55 -19.12
C PRO A 80 8.51 5.71 -18.84
N GLY A 81 9.57 5.46 -18.09
CA GLY A 81 10.60 6.45 -17.80
C GLY A 81 11.56 6.00 -16.70
N ILE A 82 12.83 6.34 -16.89
CA ILE A 82 13.91 6.01 -15.95
C ILE A 82 13.79 6.85 -14.68
N LEU A 83 13.48 8.14 -14.82
CA LEU A 83 13.33 9.01 -13.65
C LEU A 83 12.08 8.61 -12.86
N SER A 84 10.98 8.32 -13.59
CA SER A 84 9.74 7.78 -13.02
C SER A 84 10.00 6.52 -12.21
N ASP A 85 10.73 5.57 -12.76
CA ASP A 85 11.06 4.30 -12.12
C ASP A 85 11.92 4.49 -10.87
N ILE A 86 12.89 5.42 -10.89
CA ILE A 86 13.69 5.77 -9.71
C ILE A 86 12.79 6.32 -8.58
N PHE A 87 11.90 7.25 -8.90
CA PHE A 87 10.95 7.78 -7.91
C PHE A 87 9.99 6.71 -7.42
N ALA A 88 9.55 5.83 -8.31
CA ALA A 88 8.63 4.74 -7.99
C ALA A 88 9.27 3.77 -6.99
N VAL A 89 10.49 3.32 -7.27
CA VAL A 89 11.27 2.45 -6.37
C VAL A 89 11.47 3.12 -5.02
N PHE A 90 11.75 4.42 -4.98
CA PHE A 90 11.88 5.16 -3.72
C PHE A 90 10.59 5.13 -2.89
N ILE A 91 9.45 5.47 -3.52
CA ILE A 91 8.13 5.49 -2.86
C ILE A 91 7.76 4.09 -2.38
N ILE A 92 7.95 3.06 -3.22
CA ILE A 92 7.67 1.66 -2.89
C ILE A 92 8.53 1.23 -1.70
N SER A 93 9.82 1.57 -1.70
CA SER A 93 10.74 1.21 -0.61
C SER A 93 10.30 1.81 0.72
N VAL A 94 9.98 3.12 0.75
CA VAL A 94 9.47 3.78 1.96
C VAL A 94 8.15 3.14 2.41
N SER A 95 7.26 2.83 1.47
CA SER A 95 5.95 2.23 1.76
C SER A 95 6.08 0.83 2.37
N LEU A 96 7.01 0.01 1.85
CA LEU A 96 7.32 -1.31 2.39
C LEU A 96 7.91 -1.20 3.80
N ILE A 97 8.82 -0.25 4.05
CA ILE A 97 9.40 -0.01 5.38
C ILE A 97 8.31 0.37 6.39
N LEU A 98 7.42 1.30 6.03
CA LEU A 98 6.31 1.71 6.91
C LEU A 98 5.38 0.54 7.23
N LYS A 99 5.09 -0.29 6.23
CA LYS A 99 4.25 -1.49 6.40
C LYS A 99 4.95 -2.55 7.27
N LEU A 100 6.26 -2.73 7.10
CA LEU A 100 7.06 -3.65 7.91
C LEU A 100 7.12 -3.19 9.38
N ILE A 101 7.37 -1.91 9.63
CA ILE A 101 7.36 -1.34 10.98
C ILE A 101 5.97 -1.52 11.60
N SER A 102 4.90 -1.26 10.85
CA SER A 102 3.53 -1.41 11.36
C SER A 102 3.21 -2.87 11.72
N TYR A 103 3.72 -3.83 10.94
CA TYR A 103 3.61 -5.26 11.23
C TYR A 103 4.41 -5.68 12.48
N LEU A 104 5.58 -5.09 12.71
CA LEU A 104 6.38 -5.34 13.91
C LEU A 104 5.83 -4.63 15.16
N GLN A 105 5.15 -3.49 14.97
CA GLN A 105 4.55 -2.69 16.05
C GLN A 105 3.16 -3.16 16.47
N THR A 106 2.47 -3.98 15.66
CA THR A 106 1.33 -4.72 16.17
C THR A 106 1.84 -5.70 17.23
N PRO A 107 1.56 -5.49 18.53
CA PRO A 107 1.81 -6.54 19.50
C PRO A 107 1.04 -7.75 19.00
N THR A 108 1.73 -8.86 18.82
CA THR A 108 1.10 -10.16 18.78
C THR A 108 0.41 -10.33 20.14
N HIS A 109 -0.81 -9.80 20.27
CA HIS A 109 -1.75 -10.41 21.18
C HIS A 109 -2.09 -11.74 20.55
N LYS A 110 -1.20 -12.71 20.76
CA LYS A 110 -1.60 -14.09 20.95
C LYS A 110 -2.49 -14.07 22.18
N GLU A 111 -3.74 -13.66 22.00
CA GLU A 111 -4.77 -14.07 22.91
C GLU A 111 -4.89 -15.57 22.71
N CYS A 112 -4.28 -16.29 23.65
CA CYS A 112 -4.62 -17.65 23.92
C CYS A 112 -6.07 -17.65 24.43
N TYR A 113 -7.04 -17.63 23.52
CA TYR A 113 -8.41 -18.03 23.83
C TYR A 113 -8.63 -19.41 23.25
N THR A 114 -8.22 -20.40 24.05
CA THR A 114 -8.95 -21.64 24.16
C THR A 114 -10.38 -21.31 24.59
N LYS A 115 -11.36 -21.89 23.88
CA LYS A 115 -12.73 -22.29 24.27
C LYS A 115 -13.71 -21.91 23.15
N GLU A 116 -13.98 -22.87 22.28
CA GLU A 116 -15.12 -23.80 22.37
C GLU A 116 -16.38 -23.17 21.77
N ASP A 117 -16.74 -23.73 20.61
CA ASP A 117 -18.10 -24.13 20.24
C ASP A 117 -19.16 -23.87 21.33
N TYR A 118 -20.15 -23.02 21.07
CA TYR A 118 -21.58 -23.33 21.22
C TYR A 118 -22.41 -22.11 20.81
N LYS A 119 -23.33 -22.38 19.88
CA LYS A 119 -24.42 -21.50 19.45
C LYS A 119 -25.45 -21.34 20.57
N ASP A 120 -26.11 -20.18 20.54
CA ASP A 120 -27.48 -19.92 21.02
C ASP A 120 -27.86 -20.48 22.39
N ASP A 121 -27.73 -19.66 23.43
CA ASP A 121 -28.69 -19.68 24.55
C ASP A 121 -29.11 -18.24 24.86
N VAL A 122 -30.39 -17.99 24.62
CA VAL A 122 -31.10 -16.74 24.89
C VAL A 122 -31.08 -16.48 26.39
N ILE A 123 -30.58 -15.30 26.78
CA ILE A 123 -30.64 -14.82 28.16
C ILE A 123 -32.06 -14.29 28.40
N ASP A 124 -32.96 -15.13 28.91
CA ASP A 124 -34.23 -14.68 29.50
C ASP A 124 -33.96 -14.19 30.93
N VAL A 125 -33.68 -12.89 31.05
CA VAL A 125 -33.68 -12.18 32.33
C VAL A 125 -35.10 -11.73 32.63
N GLU A 126 -35.86 -12.59 33.29
CA GLU A 126 -37.11 -12.21 33.94
C GLU A 126 -36.78 -11.23 35.10
N ILE A 127 -37.22 -9.98 34.95
CA ILE A 127 -37.12 -8.95 36.00
C ILE A 127 -38.18 -9.27 37.05
N ILE A 128 -37.76 -9.72 38.23
CA ILE A 128 -38.63 -9.75 39.42
C ILE A 128 -38.07 -8.76 40.43
N ASP A 129 -38.76 -7.62 40.50
CA ASP A 129 -38.48 -6.52 41.39
C ASP A 129 -39.53 -6.57 42.51
N GLU A 130 -39.23 -7.18 43.67
CA GLU A 130 -40.07 -7.00 44.86
C GLU A 130 -39.27 -6.80 46.15
N THR A 131 -39.32 -5.53 46.55
CA THR A 131 -38.96 -4.93 47.83
C THR A 131 -39.74 -5.56 48.99
N LYS A 132 -39.07 -6.03 50.05
CA LYS A 132 -39.21 -5.54 51.46
C LYS A 132 -38.56 -6.48 52.49
N ARG A 133 -37.62 -5.90 53.25
CA ARG A 133 -37.21 -6.34 54.59
C ARG A 133 -38.23 -5.84 55.62
N GLY A 134 -38.55 -6.67 56.60
CA GLY A 134 -39.30 -6.37 57.81
C GLY A 134 -39.32 -7.58 58.72
#